data_AF-A0A0A7PEJ6-F1
#
_entry.id   AF-A0A0A7PEJ6-F1
#
_cell.length_a   1.000
_cell.length_b   1.000
_cell.length_c   1.000
_cell.angle_alpha   90.00
_cell.angle_beta   90.00
_cell.angle_gamma   90.00
#
_symmetry.space_group_name_H-M   'P 1'
#
loop_
_entity.id
_entity.type
_entity.pdbx_description
1 polymer ?
#
loop_
_entity_poly.entity_id
_entity_poly.type
_entity_poly.pdbx_seq_one_letter_code
_entity_poly.pdbx_strand_id
1 'polypeptide(L)'
;MTHKTSLHHANGTPVADNLNTRLFCYGDAQRYRLGVNHLHIPVNAPCCPSTSYHRDGAMHSDGNLGAAPTYFPNSRDAWKDRPEFAEPPLPIEGAAGHWDQRIDKDHGEQTGNIFRKMSASERASLFANIARQPVGASRAVQERHVANCSRADPAYAPASLRRSASKRQPIDSIYEGTMQ
;
A
#
# COMPACT_ATOMS: atom_id res chain seq x y z
N MET A 1 31.69 10.74 -6.45
CA MET A 1 30.41 11.29 -6.95
C MET A 1 29.68 10.15 -7.64
N THR A 2 28.96 9.35 -6.86
CA THR A 2 28.25 8.16 -7.33
C THR A 2 26.90 8.61 -7.88
N HIS A 3 26.75 8.52 -9.20
CA HIS A 3 25.52 8.87 -9.88
C HIS A 3 24.36 7.97 -9.43
N LYS A 4 23.21 8.62 -9.22
CA LYS A 4 21.93 8.04 -8.85
C LYS A 4 21.54 6.91 -9.79
N THR A 5 21.03 5.82 -9.21
CA THR A 5 20.15 4.92 -9.95
C THR A 5 18.96 4.55 -9.07
N SER A 6 18.12 5.54 -8.83
CA SER A 6 16.70 5.30 -8.58
C SER A 6 16.08 4.95 -9.93
N LEU A 7 15.37 3.82 -10.00
CA LEU A 7 14.61 3.38 -11.18
C LEU A 7 13.56 4.45 -11.50
N HIS A 8 13.91 5.38 -12.40
CA HIS A 8 13.01 6.40 -12.92
C HIS A 8 12.66 6.04 -14.36
N HIS A 9 11.37 6.19 -14.72
CA HIS A 9 11.00 6.42 -16.12
C HIS A 9 11.77 7.64 -16.65
N ALA A 10 11.94 7.77 -17.97
CA ALA A 10 12.50 8.96 -18.63
C ALA A 10 11.76 10.28 -18.26
N ASN A 11 10.61 10.15 -17.59
CA ASN A 11 9.67 11.15 -17.13
C ASN A 11 9.80 11.46 -15.61
N GLY A 12 10.78 10.87 -14.90
CA GLY A 12 11.02 11.09 -13.47
C GLY A 12 10.12 10.31 -12.51
N THR A 13 9.16 9.52 -13.00
CA THR A 13 8.28 8.70 -12.15
C THR A 13 9.05 7.49 -11.58
N PRO A 14 9.08 7.28 -10.25
CA PRO A 14 9.64 6.07 -9.66
C PRO A 14 8.76 4.86 -10.02
N VAL A 15 9.34 3.83 -10.64
CA VAL A 15 8.61 2.60 -11.06
C VAL A 15 8.66 1.49 -10.00
N ALA A 16 9.31 1.74 -8.87
CA ALA A 16 9.37 0.82 -7.72
C ALA A 16 8.59 1.41 -6.53
N ASP A 17 7.29 1.57 -6.73
CA ASP A 17 6.32 1.90 -5.68
C ASP A 17 5.81 0.60 -5.00
N ASN A 18 5.14 0.73 -3.86
CA ASN A 18 4.41 -0.35 -3.17
C ASN A 18 3.43 -1.11 -4.08
N LEU A 19 3.13 -0.58 -5.27
CA LEU A 19 2.39 -1.22 -6.34
C LEU A 19 2.94 -2.60 -6.72
N ASN A 20 4.27 -2.77 -6.85
CA ASN A 20 4.84 -4.04 -7.31
C ASN A 20 4.55 -5.19 -6.34
N THR A 21 4.67 -4.93 -5.03
CA THR A 21 4.27 -5.89 -4.00
C THR A 21 2.78 -6.23 -4.08
N ARG A 22 1.95 -5.23 -4.35
CA ARG A 22 0.49 -5.41 -4.46
C ARG A 22 0.10 -6.29 -5.66
N LEU A 23 0.81 -6.21 -6.78
CA LEU A 23 0.57 -7.08 -7.95
C LEU A 23 0.61 -8.56 -7.58
N PHE A 24 1.51 -8.94 -6.66
CA PHE A 24 1.56 -10.30 -6.13
C PHE A 24 0.52 -10.54 -5.02
N CYS A 25 0.51 -9.69 -3.99
CA CYS A 25 -0.24 -9.96 -2.75
C CYS A 25 -1.76 -10.10 -2.96
N TYR A 26 -2.37 -9.34 -3.88
CA TYR A 26 -3.81 -9.44 -4.08
C TYR A 26 -4.24 -10.81 -4.60
N GLY A 27 -3.53 -11.35 -5.59
CA GLY A 27 -3.85 -12.65 -6.17
C GLY A 27 -3.67 -13.78 -5.14
N ASP A 28 -2.59 -13.73 -4.35
CA ASP A 28 -2.35 -14.71 -3.29
C ASP A 28 -3.46 -14.69 -2.21
N ALA A 29 -3.75 -13.50 -1.67
CA ALA A 29 -4.77 -13.35 -0.64
C ALA A 29 -6.18 -13.75 -1.13
N GLN A 30 -6.51 -13.48 -2.40
CA GLN A 30 -7.78 -13.86 -3.00
C GLN A 30 -7.92 -15.38 -3.14
N ARG A 31 -6.87 -16.08 -3.58
CA ARG A 31 -6.89 -17.55 -3.69
C ARG A 31 -7.09 -18.21 -2.34
N TYR A 32 -6.42 -17.72 -1.29
CA TYR A 32 -6.63 -18.24 0.06
C TYR A 32 -8.06 -17.98 0.55
N ARG A 33 -8.55 -16.75 0.39
CA ARG A 33 -9.84 -16.31 0.97
C ARG A 33 -11.06 -16.84 0.23
N LEU A 34 -11.00 -16.96 -1.10
CA LEU A 34 -12.15 -17.26 -1.96
C LEU A 34 -11.98 -18.56 -2.77
N GLY A 35 -10.82 -19.22 -2.66
CA GLY A 35 -10.48 -20.41 -3.44
C GLY A 35 -9.82 -20.09 -4.77
N VAL A 36 -9.17 -21.09 -5.37
CA VAL A 36 -8.42 -20.94 -6.63
C VAL A 36 -9.31 -20.54 -7.81
N ASN A 37 -10.56 -20.99 -7.83
CA ASN A 37 -11.53 -20.71 -8.90
C ASN A 37 -12.41 -19.46 -8.60
N HIS A 38 -11.94 -18.53 -7.77
CA HIS A 38 -12.71 -17.34 -7.36
C HIS A 38 -13.13 -16.42 -8.52
N LEU A 39 -12.49 -16.53 -9.68
CA LEU A 39 -12.86 -15.80 -10.89
C LEU A 39 -14.19 -16.29 -11.50
N HIS A 40 -14.70 -17.47 -11.10
CA HIS A 40 -16.01 -17.97 -11.53
C HIS A 40 -17.18 -17.38 -10.71
N ILE A 41 -16.89 -16.66 -9.62
CA ILE A 41 -17.92 -15.95 -8.86
C ILE A 41 -18.47 -14.82 -9.74
N PRO A 42 -19.79 -14.66 -9.92
CA PRO A 42 -20.36 -13.75 -10.91
C PRO A 42 -19.85 -12.29 -10.86
N VAL A 43 -19.53 -11.78 -9.66
CA VAL A 43 -18.99 -10.42 -9.50
C VAL A 43 -17.54 -10.27 -9.94
N ASN A 44 -16.78 -11.37 -9.97
CA ASN A 44 -15.37 -11.40 -10.39
C ASN A 44 -15.21 -11.88 -11.84
N ALA A 45 -16.24 -12.49 -12.42
CA ALA A 45 -16.19 -13.05 -13.75
C ALA A 45 -16.09 -11.94 -14.82
N PRO A 46 -15.25 -12.11 -15.86
CA PRO A 46 -15.14 -11.13 -16.93
C PRO A 46 -16.41 -11.09 -17.79
N CYS A 47 -16.80 -9.90 -18.22
CA CYS A 47 -17.94 -9.69 -19.12
C CYS A 47 -17.57 -9.76 -20.62
N CYS A 48 -16.35 -10.17 -20.95
CA CYS A 48 -15.86 -10.34 -22.31
C CYS A 48 -15.45 -11.81 -22.56
N PRO A 49 -15.28 -12.24 -23.82
CA PRO A 49 -14.74 -13.56 -24.12
C PRO A 49 -13.40 -13.75 -23.39
N SER A 50 -13.40 -14.66 -22.43
CA SER A 50 -12.22 -15.02 -21.65
C SER A 50 -12.07 -16.53 -21.71
N THR A 51 -10.86 -17.00 -21.94
CA THR A 51 -10.55 -18.42 -21.90
C THR A 51 -9.20 -18.55 -21.22
N SER A 52 -9.24 -18.92 -19.94
CA SER A 52 -8.04 -19.21 -19.17
C SER A 52 -7.57 -20.63 -19.48
N TYR A 53 -6.27 -20.88 -19.35
CA TYR A 53 -5.69 -22.22 -19.48
C TYR A 53 -5.90 -23.08 -18.21
N HIS A 54 -6.23 -22.46 -17.07
CA HIS A 54 -6.28 -23.12 -15.77
C HIS A 54 -7.35 -24.23 -15.72
N ARG A 55 -7.01 -25.33 -15.03
CA ARG A 55 -7.85 -26.52 -14.86
C ARG A 55 -8.02 -26.87 -13.39
N ASP A 56 -9.11 -27.57 -13.10
CA ASP A 56 -9.39 -28.20 -11.81
C ASP A 56 -9.42 -27.20 -10.63
N GLY A 57 -9.06 -27.66 -9.43
CA GLY A 57 -9.18 -26.90 -8.19
C GLY A 57 -10.56 -27.00 -7.55
N ALA A 58 -10.64 -26.58 -6.29
CA ALA A 58 -11.90 -26.65 -5.54
C ALA A 58 -13.01 -25.82 -6.20
N MET A 59 -14.24 -26.34 -6.18
CA MET A 59 -15.45 -25.66 -6.69
C MET A 59 -15.36 -25.24 -8.16
N HIS A 60 -14.81 -26.09 -9.03
CA HIS A 60 -14.75 -25.83 -10.46
C HIS A 60 -16.11 -26.11 -11.13
N SER A 61 -16.82 -25.06 -11.58
CA SER A 61 -18.25 -25.13 -11.94
C SER A 61 -18.60 -24.70 -13.38
N ASP A 62 -17.63 -24.33 -14.21
CA ASP A 62 -17.83 -23.77 -15.55
C ASP A 62 -17.70 -24.80 -16.70
N GLY A 63 -17.56 -26.08 -16.35
CA GLY A 63 -17.32 -27.17 -17.30
C GLY A 63 -15.84 -27.51 -17.53
N ASN A 64 -14.90 -26.79 -16.90
CA ASN A 64 -13.47 -27.11 -16.88
C ASN A 64 -12.88 -27.32 -18.27
N LEU A 65 -13.34 -26.57 -19.29
CA LEU A 65 -12.86 -26.65 -20.69
C LEU A 65 -12.99 -28.04 -21.36
N GLY A 66 -13.73 -28.98 -20.76
CA GLY A 66 -13.96 -30.32 -21.31
C GLY A 66 -12.68 -31.04 -21.76
N ALA A 67 -12.73 -31.63 -22.96
CA ALA A 67 -11.63 -32.40 -23.56
C ALA A 67 -10.58 -31.55 -24.30
N ALA A 68 -10.57 -30.21 -24.11
CA ALA A 68 -9.56 -29.36 -24.71
C ALA A 68 -8.14 -29.79 -24.27
N PRO A 69 -7.09 -29.54 -25.06
CA PRO A 69 -5.72 -29.83 -24.65
C PRO A 69 -5.36 -29.13 -23.34
N THR A 70 -4.56 -29.77 -22.50
CA THR A 70 -4.09 -29.24 -21.20
C THR A 70 -2.60 -28.90 -21.24
N TYR A 71 -2.05 -28.63 -22.43
CA TYR A 71 -0.64 -28.30 -22.62
C TYR A 71 -0.42 -27.38 -23.84
N PHE A 72 0.69 -26.63 -23.80
CA PHE A 72 1.20 -25.81 -24.90
C PHE A 72 2.73 -25.94 -24.98
N PRO A 73 3.35 -26.01 -26.17
CA PRO A 73 2.73 -26.00 -27.50
C PRO A 73 1.98 -27.31 -27.83
N ASN A 74 0.96 -27.24 -28.68
CA ASN A 74 0.17 -28.41 -29.10
C ASN A 74 -0.20 -28.33 -30.59
N SER A 75 -0.50 -29.47 -31.21
CA SER A 75 -0.88 -29.59 -32.63
C SER A 75 -2.37 -29.30 -32.91
N ARG A 76 -3.11 -28.77 -31.93
CA ARG A 76 -4.57 -28.53 -31.99
C ARG A 76 -4.92 -27.04 -31.94
N ASP A 77 -3.94 -26.18 -32.19
CA ASP A 77 -4.11 -24.72 -32.29
C ASP A 77 -4.63 -24.03 -31.02
N ALA A 78 -4.62 -24.70 -29.87
CA ALA A 78 -5.09 -24.15 -28.61
C ALA A 78 -3.99 -23.37 -27.88
N TRP A 79 -4.38 -22.36 -27.09
CA TRP A 79 -3.52 -21.63 -26.14
C TRP A 79 -2.40 -20.81 -26.74
N LYS A 80 -2.59 -20.29 -27.97
CA LYS A 80 -1.61 -19.42 -28.61
C LYS A 80 -1.47 -18.08 -27.89
N ASP A 81 -0.23 -17.65 -27.74
CA ASP A 81 0.12 -16.31 -27.29
C ASP A 81 -0.39 -15.23 -28.27
N ARG A 82 -0.56 -14.02 -27.74
CA ARG A 82 -1.05 -12.85 -28.48
C ARG A 82 0.03 -11.74 -28.47
N PRO A 83 1.06 -11.84 -29.34
CA PRO A 83 2.20 -10.91 -29.34
C PRO A 83 1.80 -9.46 -29.63
N GLU A 84 0.63 -9.22 -30.23
CA GLU A 84 0.11 -7.87 -30.45
C GLU A 84 -0.21 -7.10 -29.15
N PHE A 85 -0.30 -7.78 -28.01
CA PHE A 85 -0.50 -7.18 -26.69
C PHE A 85 0.78 -7.13 -25.85
N ALA A 86 1.95 -7.39 -26.44
CA ALA A 86 3.21 -7.34 -25.72
C ALA A 86 3.51 -5.94 -25.19
N GLU A 87 3.94 -5.85 -23.93
CA GLU A 87 4.40 -4.60 -23.34
C GLU A 87 5.72 -4.14 -23.98
N PRO A 88 5.93 -2.83 -24.17
CA PRO A 88 7.20 -2.32 -24.63
C PRO A 88 8.31 -2.56 -23.59
N PRO A 89 9.57 -2.75 -24.01
CA PRO A 89 10.67 -2.97 -23.09
C PRO A 89 10.92 -1.73 -22.22
N LEU A 90 11.19 -1.97 -20.93
CA LEU A 90 11.56 -0.93 -19.97
C LEU A 90 13.09 -0.91 -19.77
N PRO A 91 13.79 0.19 -20.09
CA PRO A 91 15.21 0.34 -19.76
C PRO A 91 15.43 0.30 -18.24
N ILE A 92 16.43 -0.47 -17.81
CA ILE A 92 16.82 -0.61 -16.41
C ILE A 92 18.30 -0.29 -16.29
N GLU A 93 18.65 0.52 -15.30
CA GLU A 93 20.03 0.87 -14.98
C GLU A 93 20.34 0.48 -13.52
N GLY A 94 21.62 0.29 -13.23
CA GLY A 94 22.11 0.02 -11.87
C GLY A 94 22.12 -1.46 -11.49
N ALA A 95 22.70 -1.75 -10.32
CA ALA A 95 22.77 -3.11 -9.79
C ALA A 95 21.46 -3.50 -9.10
N ALA A 96 21.12 -4.79 -9.16
CA ALA A 96 20.07 -5.35 -8.32
C ALA A 96 20.50 -5.31 -6.85
N GLY A 97 19.68 -4.71 -5.98
CA GLY A 97 19.99 -4.58 -4.56
C GLY A 97 18.85 -3.99 -3.75
N HIS A 98 18.97 -4.04 -2.42
CA HIS A 98 18.04 -3.41 -1.49
C HIS A 98 18.44 -1.95 -1.26
N TRP A 99 18.03 -1.07 -2.16
CA TRP A 99 18.36 0.36 -2.11
C TRP A 99 17.60 1.07 -0.98
N ASP A 100 18.31 1.86 -0.17
CA ASP A 100 17.67 2.66 0.89
C ASP A 100 16.92 3.86 0.27
N GLN A 101 15.60 3.88 0.43
CA GLN A 101 14.74 4.95 -0.05
C GLN A 101 14.91 6.29 0.71
N ARG A 102 15.54 6.29 1.89
CA ARG A 102 15.81 7.50 2.70
C ARG A 102 16.84 8.45 2.06
N ILE A 103 17.27 8.16 0.83
CA ILE A 103 18.01 9.10 -0.02
C ILE A 103 17.16 10.36 -0.24
N ASP A 104 15.84 10.21 -0.38
CA ASP A 104 14.92 11.33 -0.27
C ASP A 104 14.68 11.64 1.22
N LYS A 105 14.95 12.90 1.59
CA LYS A 105 14.87 13.40 2.96
C LYS A 105 13.72 14.36 3.16
N ASP A 106 13.02 14.73 2.09
CA ASP A 106 11.83 15.56 2.23
C ASP A 106 10.64 14.71 2.66
N HIS A 107 10.31 14.83 3.94
CA HIS A 107 9.15 14.19 4.55
C HIS A 107 8.18 15.22 5.13
N GLY A 108 8.43 16.51 4.90
CA GLY A 108 7.76 17.61 5.59
C GLY A 108 7.03 18.57 4.66
N GLU A 109 7.53 18.77 3.44
CA GLU A 109 7.06 19.84 2.56
C GLU A 109 5.58 19.67 2.21
N GLN A 110 5.18 18.50 1.70
CA GLN A 110 3.80 18.22 1.33
C GLN A 110 2.85 18.36 2.54
N THR A 111 3.28 17.87 3.70
CA THR A 111 2.47 17.92 4.94
C THR A 111 2.28 19.36 5.40
N GLY A 112 3.35 20.18 5.38
CA GLY A 112 3.28 21.60 5.69
C GLY A 112 2.40 22.37 4.70
N ASN A 113 2.50 22.04 3.41
CA ASN A 113 1.69 22.65 2.36
C ASN A 113 0.18 22.38 2.56
N ILE A 114 -0.19 21.14 2.91
CA ILE A 114 -1.58 20.81 3.23
C ILE A 114 -2.04 21.56 4.49
N PHE A 115 -1.23 21.58 5.55
CA PHE A 115 -1.57 22.28 6.80
C PHE A 115 -1.80 23.79 6.59
N ARG A 116 -0.97 24.45 5.79
CA ARG A 116 -1.12 25.89 5.46
C ARG A 116 -2.39 26.18 4.66
N LYS A 117 -2.86 25.22 3.86
CA LYS A 117 -4.11 25.32 3.09
C LYS A 117 -5.37 25.07 3.91
N MET A 118 -5.25 24.51 5.12
CA MET A 118 -6.40 24.30 6.01
C MET A 118 -6.95 25.63 6.55
N SER A 119 -8.26 25.68 6.71
CA SER A 119 -8.97 26.70 7.48
C SER A 119 -8.68 26.56 8.98
N ALA A 120 -9.07 27.59 9.76
CA ALA A 120 -8.88 27.56 11.21
C ALA A 120 -9.68 26.44 11.90
N SER A 121 -10.89 26.14 11.43
CA SER A 121 -11.75 25.07 11.97
C SER A 121 -11.20 23.67 11.66
N GLU A 122 -10.65 23.48 10.45
CA GLU A 122 -9.98 22.23 10.07
C GLU A 122 -8.72 21.99 10.91
N ARG A 123 -7.89 23.04 11.11
CA ARG A 123 -6.74 22.96 12.00
C ARG A 123 -7.14 22.63 13.44
N ALA A 124 -8.20 23.25 13.96
CA ALA A 124 -8.71 22.96 15.29
C ALA A 124 -9.16 21.49 15.43
N SER A 125 -9.85 20.96 14.42
CA SER A 125 -10.28 19.56 14.37
C SER A 125 -9.11 18.59 14.29
N LEU A 126 -8.10 18.90 13.48
CA LEU A 126 -6.86 18.15 13.38
C LEU A 126 -6.15 18.07 14.74
N PHE A 127 -5.96 19.21 15.41
CA PHE A 127 -5.34 19.24 16.74
C PHE A 127 -6.14 18.47 17.78
N ALA A 128 -7.47 18.57 17.75
CA ALA A 128 -8.33 17.83 18.67
C ALA A 128 -8.24 16.31 18.45
N ASN A 129 -8.16 15.85 17.19
CA ASN A 129 -7.96 14.44 16.85
C ASN A 129 -6.59 13.94 17.32
N ILE A 130 -5.52 14.68 17.01
CA ILE A 130 -4.16 14.32 17.41
C ILE A 130 -4.02 14.31 18.93
N ALA A 131 -4.68 15.22 19.67
CA ALA A 131 -4.59 15.23 21.12
C ALA A 131 -5.29 14.01 21.78
N ARG A 132 -6.31 13.43 21.14
CA ARG A 132 -7.06 12.27 21.66
C ARG A 132 -6.41 10.92 21.36
N GLN A 133 -5.70 10.77 20.24
CA GLN A 133 -5.16 9.48 19.81
C GLN A 133 -4.01 8.89 20.66
N PRO A 134 -3.03 9.68 21.15
CA PRO A 134 -1.83 9.12 21.76
C PRO A 134 -1.98 8.83 23.25
N VAL A 135 -3.20 8.76 23.80
CA VAL A 135 -3.45 8.61 25.25
C VAL A 135 -2.77 7.37 25.86
N GLY A 136 -2.47 6.34 25.07
CA GLY A 136 -1.71 5.15 25.49
C GLY A 136 -0.27 5.04 24.96
N ALA A 137 0.23 6.03 24.20
CA ALA A 137 1.56 5.97 23.60
C ALA A 137 2.65 6.40 24.60
N SER A 138 3.84 5.79 24.51
CA SER A 138 4.98 6.23 25.33
C SER A 138 5.34 7.69 25.03
N ARG A 139 5.87 8.40 26.04
CA ARG A 139 6.32 9.78 25.90
C ARG A 139 7.29 9.98 24.74
N ALA A 140 8.23 9.05 24.56
CA ALA A 140 9.20 9.11 23.46
C ALA A 140 8.52 9.05 22.08
N VAL A 141 7.39 8.36 21.93
CA VAL A 141 6.62 8.33 20.67
C VAL A 141 5.88 9.65 20.46
N GLN A 142 5.28 10.20 21.52
CA GLN A 142 4.58 11.48 21.48
C GLN A 142 5.53 12.63 21.10
N GLU A 143 6.72 12.69 21.72
CA GLU A 143 7.76 13.67 21.41
C GLU A 143 8.26 13.55 19.96
N ARG A 144 8.42 12.32 19.46
CA ARG A 144 8.77 12.07 18.05
C ARG A 144 7.70 12.58 17.09
N HIS A 145 6.43 12.36 17.38
CA HIS A 145 5.32 12.86 16.57
C HIS A 145 5.31 14.39 16.52
N VAL A 146 5.42 15.05 17.68
CA VAL A 146 5.50 16.52 17.80
C VAL A 146 6.71 17.08 17.03
N ALA A 147 7.86 16.41 17.08
CA ALA A 147 9.04 16.80 16.33
C ALA A 147 8.79 16.72 14.81
N ASN A 148 8.10 15.69 14.33
CA ASN A 148 7.73 15.55 12.92
C ASN A 148 6.73 16.64 12.48
N CYS A 149 5.71 16.93 13.28
CA CYS A 149 4.79 18.05 13.01
C CYS A 149 5.55 19.39 12.93
N SER A 150 6.48 19.63 13.86
CA SER A 150 7.30 20.86 13.88
C SER A 150 8.20 20.99 12.64
N ARG A 151 8.69 19.87 12.09
CA ARG A 151 9.47 19.84 10.84
C ARG A 151 8.64 20.20 9.61
N ALA A 152 7.35 19.83 9.60
CA ALA A 152 6.45 20.13 8.49
C ALA A 152 5.99 21.59 8.49
N ASP A 153 5.62 22.12 9.66
CA ASP A 153 5.32 23.55 9.84
C ASP A 153 5.46 23.92 11.34
N PRO A 154 6.14 25.03 11.70
CA PRO A 154 6.26 25.43 13.11
C PRO A 154 4.92 25.62 13.83
N ALA A 155 3.88 26.09 13.13
CA ALA A 155 2.54 26.27 13.68
C ALA A 155 1.74 24.95 13.78
N TYR A 156 2.24 23.86 13.19
CA TYR A 156 1.62 22.54 13.26
C TYR A 156 1.94 21.78 14.56
N ALA A 157 2.87 22.28 15.37
CA ALA A 157 3.15 21.77 16.71
C ALA A 157 2.88 22.81 17.81
N PRO A 158 1.62 23.28 17.96
CA PRO A 158 1.28 24.30 18.94
C PRO A 158 1.53 23.81 20.38
N ALA A 159 1.63 24.76 21.30
CA ALA A 159 1.86 24.47 22.72
C ALA A 159 0.81 23.51 23.32
N SER A 160 -0.43 23.53 22.83
CA SER A 160 -1.50 22.59 23.22
C SER A 160 -1.13 21.13 22.95
N LEU A 161 -0.53 20.86 21.78
CA LEU A 161 -0.08 19.53 21.37
C LEU A 161 1.20 19.10 22.10
N ARG A 162 2.10 20.06 22.38
CA ARG A 162 3.29 19.80 23.22
C ARG A 162 2.90 19.45 24.67
N ARG A 163 1.85 20.09 25.19
CA ARG A 163 1.35 19.87 26.56
C ARG A 163 0.64 18.53 26.71
N SER A 164 -0.09 18.06 25.69
CA SER A 164 -0.70 16.72 25.74
C SER A 164 0.37 15.63 25.81
N ALA A 165 1.52 15.81 25.14
CA ALA A 165 2.66 14.90 25.23
C ALA A 165 3.36 14.88 26.61
N SER A 166 3.17 15.91 27.43
CA SER A 166 3.80 16.05 28.75
C SER A 166 2.97 15.50 29.91
N LYS A 167 1.66 15.26 29.73
CA LYS A 167 0.80 14.74 30.80
C LYS A 167 0.95 13.22 30.90
N ARG A 168 1.60 12.74 31.96
CA ARG A 168 1.62 11.32 32.34
C ARG A 168 0.19 10.90 32.69
N GLN A 169 -0.48 10.11 31.86
CA GLN A 169 -1.64 9.35 32.31
C GLN A 169 -1.09 8.09 33.00
N PRO A 170 -1.43 7.82 34.26
CA PRO A 170 -1.03 6.59 34.92
C PRO A 170 -1.62 5.39 34.16
N ILE A 171 -0.79 4.38 33.89
CA ILE A 171 -1.19 3.14 33.20
C ILE A 171 -2.25 2.36 33.99
N ASP A 172 -2.37 2.62 35.29
CA ASP A 172 -3.15 1.81 36.22
C ASP A 172 -4.67 2.07 36.16
N SER A 173 -5.14 3.18 35.59
CA SER A 173 -6.58 3.52 35.60
C SER A 173 -7.42 2.81 34.52
N ILE A 174 -6.81 2.00 33.64
CA ILE A 174 -7.51 1.34 32.52
C ILE A 174 -8.00 -0.07 32.93
N TYR A 175 -7.44 -0.67 34.00
CA TYR A 175 -7.74 -2.05 34.40
C TYR A 175 -8.58 -2.20 35.68
N GLU A 176 -8.97 -1.12 36.36
CA GLU A 176 -9.78 -1.21 37.59
C GLU A 176 -11.31 -1.35 37.35
N GLY A 177 -11.78 -1.31 36.10
CA GLY A 177 -13.21 -1.28 35.78
C GLY A 177 -13.89 -2.60 35.43
N THR A 178 -13.22 -3.77 35.56
CA THR A 178 -13.75 -5.06 35.06
C THR A 178 -13.79 -6.20 36.09
N MET A 179 -13.70 -5.92 37.39
CA MET A 179 -13.93 -6.91 38.44
C MET A 179 -14.93 -6.44 39.50
N GLN A 180 -16.19 -6.25 39.10
CA GLN A 180 -17.36 -6.33 39.99
C GLN A 180 -18.50 -7.06 39.29
#